data_AF-A0A418MM52-F1
#
_entry.id   AF-A0A418MM52-F1
#
_cell.length_a   1.000
_cell.length_b   1.000
_cell.length_c   1.000
_cell.angle_alpha   90.00
_cell.angle_beta   90.00
_cell.angle_gamma   90.00
#
_symmetry.space_group_name_H-M   'P 1'
#
loop_
_entity.id
_entity.type
_entity.pdbx_description
1 polymer ?
#
loop_
_entity_poly.entity_id
_entity_poly.type
_entity_poly.pdbx_seq_one_letter_code
_entity_poly.pdbx_strand_id
1 'polypeptide(L)' 'MLTLFRYNWQVREEWFDWCEGVPDEELTRQRIGGVGSFLQTLWHIVDAEYSWIRATAGEPDV' A
#
# COMPACT_ATOMS: atom_id res chain seq x y z
N MET A 1 -11.71 -16.30 -3.88
CA MET A 1 -10.90 -15.09 -4.19
C MET A 1 -10.97 -14.03 -3.09
N LEU A 2 -12.14 -13.66 -2.57
CA LEU A 2 -12.26 -12.61 -1.54
C LEU A 2 -11.45 -12.88 -0.26
N THR A 3 -11.20 -14.13 0.11
CA THR A 3 -10.39 -14.49 1.28
C THR A 3 -8.98 -13.91 1.23
N LEU A 4 -8.33 -13.91 0.06
CA LEU A 4 -6.99 -13.35 -0.09
C LEU A 4 -7.00 -11.82 -0.01
N PHE A 5 -8.04 -11.17 -0.55
CA PHE A 5 -8.23 -9.73 -0.38
C PHE A 5 -8.42 -9.35 1.09
N ARG A 6 -9.30 -10.05 1.81
CA ARG A 6 -9.51 -9.81 3.25
C ARG A 6 -8.24 -10.01 4.06
N TYR A 7 -7.47 -11.05 3.75
CA TYR A 7 -6.17 -11.27 4.38
C TYR A 7 -5.20 -10.11 4.10
N ASN A 8 -5.06 -9.70 2.83
CA ASN A 8 -4.20 -8.59 2.45
C ASN A 8 -4.62 -7.27 3.11
N TRP A 9 -5.93 -7.02 3.25
CA TRP A 9 -6.45 -5.83 3.92
C TRP A 9 -6.18 -5.86 5.42
N GLN A 10 -6.40 -7.00 6.09
CA GLN A 10 -6.06 -7.16 7.51
C GLN A 10 -4.58 -6.90 7.77
N VAL A 11 -3.69 -7.55 7.01
CA VAL A 11 -2.23 -7.35 7.18
C VAL A 11 -1.84 -5.91 6.88
N ARG A 12 -2.49 -5.25 5.91
CA ARG A 12 -2.24 -3.84 5.60
C ARG A 12 -2.66 -2.90 6.74
N GLU A 13 -3.79 -3.16 7.40
CA GLU A 13 -4.19 -2.43 8.62
C GLU A 13 -3.15 -2.61 9.72
N GLU A 14 -2.69 -3.84 9.96
CA GLU A 14 -1.62 -4.11 10.95
C GLU A 14 -0.32 -3.34 10.63
N TRP A 15 0.03 -3.18 9.35
CA TRP A 15 1.17 -2.34 8.94
C TRP A 15 0.92 -0.85 9.17
N PHE A 16 -0.29 -0.35 8.93
CA PHE A 16 -0.64 1.04 9.20
C PHE A 16 -0.60 1.35 10.70
N ASP A 17 -1.17 0.48 11.54
CA ASP A 17 -1.12 0.61 13.00
C ASP A 17 0.33 0.65 13.50
N TRP A 18 1.20 -0.19 12.92
CA TRP A 18 2.63 -0.14 13.25
C TRP A 18 3.28 1.18 12.85
N CYS A 19 2.93 1.74 11.68
CA CYS A 19 3.46 3.01 11.20
C CYS A 19 3.13 4.21 12.10
N GLU A 20 2.03 4.18 12.87
CA GLU A 20 1.69 5.26 13.81
C GLU A 20 2.77 5.48 14.89
N GLY A 21 3.54 4.44 15.21
CA GLY A 21 4.65 4.53 16.16
C GLY A 21 6.00 4.93 15.54
N VAL A 22 6.06 5.14 14.22
CA VAL A 22 7.31 5.39 13.49
C VAL A 22 7.42 6.86 13.12
N PRO A 23 8.58 7.51 13.34
CA PRO A 23 8.78 8.89 12.90
C PRO A 23 8.65 9.04 11.38
N ASP A 24 8.01 10.11 10.92
CA ASP A 24 7.83 10.43 9.48
C ASP A 24 9.14 10.38 8.68
N GLU A 25 10.23 10.85 9.28
CA GLU A 25 11.56 10.82 8.70
C GLU A 25 12.00 9.40 8.35
N GLU A 26 11.70 8.41 9.19
CA GLU A 26 12.05 7.00 8.95
C GLU A 26 11.11 6.31 7.96
N LEU A 27 9.83 6.73 7.91
CA LEU A 27 8.85 6.28 6.93
C LEU A 27 9.20 6.74 5.51
N THR A 28 9.70 7.97 5.38
CA THR A 28 10.06 8.61 4.10
C THR A 28 11.52 8.40 3.69
N ARG A 29 12.37 7.92 4.61
CA ARG A 29 13.78 7.67 4.37
C ARG A 29 14.00 6.77 3.17
N GLN A 30 14.90 7.20 2.29
CA GLN A 30 15.31 6.42 1.12
C GLN A 30 16.12 5.19 1.51
N ARG A 31 15.77 4.05 0.94
CA ARG A 31 16.41 2.74 1.17
C ARG A 31 16.60 2.02 -0.17
N ILE A 32 17.56 1.09 -0.20
CA ILE A 32 17.80 0.27 -1.40
C ILE A 32 16.75 -0.83 -1.46
N GLY A 33 16.04 -0.92 -2.59
CA GLY A 33 15.05 -1.96 -2.88
C GLY A 33 13.63 -1.42 -3.06
N GLY A 34 12.83 -2.11 -3.89
CA GLY A 34 11.45 -1.73 -4.17
C GLY A 34 11.33 -0.30 -4.72
N VAL A 35 10.30 0.42 -4.26
CA VAL A 35 9.98 1.80 -4.67
C VAL A 35 10.66 2.88 -3.82
N GLY A 36 11.63 2.51 -2.97
CA GLY A 36 12.58 3.45 -2.36
C GLY A 36 12.29 3.92 -0.93
N SER A 37 11.07 3.81 -0.41
CA SER A 37 10.78 4.08 1.01
C SER A 37 9.60 3.24 1.54
N PHE A 38 9.46 3.18 2.87
CA PHE A 38 8.34 2.46 3.51
C PHE A 38 7.00 3.08 3.12
N LEU A 39 6.87 4.40 3.25
CA LEU A 39 5.64 5.10 2.91
C LEU A 39 5.27 4.93 1.42
N GLN A 40 6.25 5.08 0.52
CA GLN A 40 6.00 4.86 -0.91
C GLN A 40 5.61 3.42 -1.22
N THR A 41 6.12 2.44 -0.48
CA THR A 41 5.75 1.03 -0.67
C THR A 41 4.30 0.78 -0.31
N LEU A 42 3.84 1.24 0.85
CA LEU A 42 2.43 1.09 1.25
C LEU A 42 1.50 1.86 0.31
N TRP A 43 1.90 3.07 -0.09
CA TRP A 43 1.14 3.87 -1.06
C TRP A 43 1.02 3.15 -2.40
N HIS A 44 2.13 2.65 -2.95
CA HIS A 44 2.15 1.93 -4.23
C HIS A 44 1.27 0.68 -4.22
N ILE A 45 1.21 -0.06 -3.11
CA ILE A 45 0.35 -1.24 -2.97
C ILE A 45 -1.14 -0.86 -3.09
N VAL A 46 -1.56 0.21 -2.40
CA VAL A 46 -2.96 0.67 -2.42
C VAL A 46 -3.31 1.25 -3.80
N ASP A 47 -2.43 2.07 -4.36
CA ASP A 47 -2.57 2.69 -5.67
C ASP A 47 -2.77 1.62 -6.76
N ALA A 48 -1.85 0.65 -6.84
CA ALA A 48 -1.93 -0.42 -7.82
C ALA A 48 -3.21 -1.27 -7.66
N GLU A 49 -3.60 -1.62 -6.43
CA GLU A 49 -4.85 -2.37 -6.20
C GLU A 49 -6.07 -1.60 -6.73
N TYR A 50 -6.14 -0.29 -6.44
CA TYR A 50 -7.26 0.54 -6.86
C TYR A 50 -7.30 0.71 -8.39
N SER A 51 -6.18 1.05 -9.03
CA SER A 51 -6.11 1.20 -10.49
C SER A 51 -6.55 -0.07 -11.22
N TRP A 52 -6.18 -1.27 -10.73
CA TRP A 52 -6.63 -2.52 -11.34
C TRP A 52 -8.12 -2.79 -11.12
N ILE A 53 -8.69 -2.44 -9.96
CA ILE A 53 -10.13 -2.53 -9.73
C ILE A 53 -10.88 -1.59 -10.67
N ARG A 54 -10.41 -0.35 -10.83
CA ARG A 54 -10.98 0.66 -11.75
C ARG A 54 -10.94 0.19 -13.19
N ALA A 55 -9.78 -0.28 -13.65
CA ALA A 55 -9.62 -0.84 -14.99
C ALA A 55 -10.56 -2.03 -15.24
N THR A 56 -10.74 -2.90 -14.24
CA THR A 56 -11.68 -4.04 -14.32
C THR A 56 -13.14 -3.56 -14.39
N ALA A 57 -13.46 -2.44 -13.75
CA ALA A 57 -14.78 -1.80 -13.84
C ALA A 57 -14.98 -0.98 -15.14
N GLY A 58 -13.96 -0.87 -16.00
CA GLY A 58 -14.01 -0.04 -17.22
C GLY A 58 -13.93 1.46 -16.93
N GLU A 59 -13.47 1.83 -15.74
CA GLU A 59 -13.33 3.22 -15.29
C GLU A 59 -11.92 3.74 -15.59
N PRO A 60 -11.75 5.04 -15.89
CA PRO A 60 -10.44 5.62 -16.06
C PRO A 60 -9.67 5.61 -14.73
N ASP A 61 -8.35 5.52 -14.87
CA ASP A 61 -7.40 5.70 -13.77
C ASP A 61 -7.42 7.15 -13.26
N VAL A 62 -6.96 7.37 -12.03
CA VAL A 62 -7.10 8.65 -11.30
C VAL A 62 -6.00 9.65 -11.63
#